data_AF-D6RIQ3-F1
#
_entry.id   AF-D6RIQ3-F1
#
_cell.length_a   1.000
_cell.length_b   1.000
_cell.length_c   1.000
_cell.angle_alpha   90.00
_cell.angle_beta   90.00
_cell.angle_gamma   90.00
#
_symmetry.space_group_name_H-M   'P 1'
#
loop_
_entity.id
_entity.type
_entity.pdbx_description
1 polymer ?
#
loop_
_entity_poly.entity_id
_entity_poly.type
_entity_poly.pdbx_seq_one_letter_code
_entity_poly.pdbx_strand_id
1 'polypeptide(L)'
;MACLSPSQLKKFQEDGFLLLEGFFTADECVAMQQRIGEIVAEMDVPLHCRTEFSTQEDEQLQTQGKTDYFLSSGDKIRFFFEKGVFDEKGNFLVPPEKSINKIGHALHAHDPVFRSITHSPKVQALVRSLGLQMPVVVQSMYIFKSPLTRMLPSSTRSP
;
A
#
# COMPACT_ATOMS: atom_id res chain seq x y z
N MET A 1 -8.38 -2.26 23.82
CA MET A 1 -8.49 -0.85 24.26
C MET A 1 -8.47 0.02 23.02
N ALA A 2 -9.42 0.93 22.82
CA ALA A 2 -9.53 1.69 21.56
C ALA A 2 -9.32 3.21 21.72
N CYS A 3 -8.94 3.67 22.91
CA CYS A 3 -8.66 5.08 23.21
C CYS A 3 -7.24 5.19 23.75
N LEU A 4 -6.48 6.19 23.29
CA LEU A 4 -5.12 6.42 23.75
C LEU A 4 -5.11 6.98 25.18
N SER A 5 -4.17 6.50 26.00
CA SER A 5 -3.92 7.11 27.30
C SER A 5 -3.25 8.49 27.14
N PRO A 6 -3.30 9.36 28.18
CA PRO A 6 -2.57 10.62 28.17
C PRO A 6 -1.06 10.45 27.92
N SER A 7 -0.45 9.37 28.43
CA SER A 7 0.97 9.07 28.18
C SER A 7 1.25 8.64 26.74
N GLN A 8 0.35 7.88 26.12
CA GLN A 8 0.45 7.52 24.70
C GLN A 8 0.27 8.73 23.79
N LEU A 9 -0.67 9.62 24.10
CA LEU A 9 -0.85 10.88 23.38
C LEU A 9 0.39 11.77 23.47
N LYS A 10 0.96 11.91 24.66
CA LYS A 10 2.21 12.66 24.86
C LYS A 10 3.36 12.05 24.05
N LYS A 11 3.54 10.72 24.11
CA LYS A 11 4.57 10.03 23.33
C LYS A 11 4.41 10.24 21.83
N PHE A 12 3.17 10.18 21.33
CA PHE A 12 2.87 10.45 19.92
C PHE A 12 3.25 11.88 19.51
N GLN A 13 3.01 12.87 20.38
CA GLN A 13 3.37 14.27 20.13
C GLN A 13 4.89 14.51 20.17
N GLU A 14 5.60 13.82 21.05
CA GLU A 14 7.06 13.94 21.20
C GLU A 14 7.84 13.24 20.09
N ASP A 15 7.44 12.00 19.75
CA ASP A 15 8.18 11.15 18.82
C ASP A 15 7.73 11.30 17.36
N GLY A 16 6.54 11.84 17.12
CA GLY A 16 5.91 11.92 15.79
C GLY A 16 5.31 10.61 15.27
N PHE A 17 5.41 9.52 16.05
CA PHE A 17 4.78 8.23 15.78
C PHE A 17 4.46 7.48 17.08
N LEU A 18 3.63 6.44 17.01
CA LEU A 18 3.28 5.61 18.16
C LEU A 18 3.08 4.15 17.75
N LEU A 19 3.71 3.22 18.47
CA LEU A 19 3.50 1.79 18.30
C LEU A 19 2.35 1.32 19.19
N LEU A 20 1.33 0.70 18.59
CA LEU A 20 0.20 0.08 19.28
C LEU A 20 0.17 -1.42 18.96
N GLU A 21 0.82 -2.22 19.80
CA GLU A 21 0.81 -3.67 19.64
C GLU A 21 -0.60 -4.25 19.83
N GLY A 22 -0.93 -5.27 19.03
CA GLY A 22 -2.22 -5.96 19.12
C GLY A 22 -3.43 -5.09 18.79
N PHE A 23 -3.26 -4.00 18.03
CA PHE A 23 -4.39 -3.14 17.64
C PHE A 23 -5.41 -3.88 16.75
N PHE A 24 -4.90 -4.66 15.79
CA PHE A 24 -5.69 -5.62 15.01
C PHE A 24 -5.47 -7.04 15.55
N THR A 25 -6.52 -7.86 15.48
CA THR A 25 -6.46 -9.28 15.85
C THR A 25 -5.78 -10.09 14.74
N ALA A 26 -5.34 -11.31 15.08
CA ALA A 26 -4.80 -12.24 14.09
C ALA A 26 -5.81 -12.51 12.96
N ASP A 27 -7.09 -12.69 13.29
CA ASP A 27 -8.15 -12.95 12.32
C ASP A 27 -8.38 -11.77 11.37
N GLU A 28 -8.31 -10.53 11.87
CA GLU A 28 -8.41 -9.34 11.03
C GLU A 28 -7.22 -9.22 10.07
N CYS A 29 -6.01 -9.54 10.54
CA CYS A 29 -4.82 -9.60 9.70
C CYS A 29 -4.97 -10.68 8.61
N VAL A 30 -5.43 -11.87 8.97
CA VAL A 30 -5.69 -12.98 8.02
C VAL A 30 -6.76 -12.58 7.01
N ALA A 31 -7.85 -11.93 7.44
CA ALA A 31 -8.90 -11.46 6.54
C ALA A 31 -8.37 -10.47 5.49
N MET A 32 -7.55 -9.49 5.90
CA MET A 32 -6.90 -8.56 4.97
C MET A 32 -5.94 -9.28 4.01
N GLN A 33 -5.16 -10.24 4.52
CA GLN A 33 -4.21 -11.01 3.72
C GLN A 33 -4.90 -11.93 2.72
N GLN A 34 -5.98 -12.61 3.11
CA GLN A 34 -6.77 -13.45 2.22
C GLN A 34 -7.39 -12.58 1.13
N ARG A 35 -8.04 -11.47 1.53
CA ARG A 35 -8.74 -10.63 0.56
C ARG A 35 -7.79 -9.99 -0.45
N ILE A 36 -6.61 -9.55 -0.03
CA ILE A 36 -5.63 -9.04 -0.99
C ILE A 36 -5.13 -10.14 -1.94
N GLY A 37 -5.01 -11.38 -1.46
CA GLY A 37 -4.68 -12.52 -2.30
C GLY A 37 -5.70 -12.77 -3.41
N GLU A 38 -7.00 -12.67 -3.08
CA GLU A 38 -8.09 -12.77 -4.06
C GLU A 38 -8.03 -11.63 -5.09
N ILE A 39 -7.85 -10.38 -4.63
CA ILE A 39 -7.72 -9.21 -5.51
C ILE A 39 -6.53 -9.36 -6.49
N VAL A 40 -5.43 -9.94 -6.02
CA VAL A 40 -4.26 -10.21 -6.86
C VAL A 40 -4.49 -11.35 -7.84
N ALA A 41 -5.22 -12.40 -7.45
CA ALA A 41 -5.56 -13.51 -8.34
C ALA A 41 -6.51 -13.08 -9.48
N GLU A 42 -7.39 -12.12 -9.21
CA GLU A 42 -8.32 -11.52 -10.18
C GLU A 42 -7.71 -10.34 -10.96
N MET A 43 -6.42 -10.05 -10.75
CA MET A 43 -5.75 -8.91 -11.36
C MET A 43 -5.70 -9.04 -12.88
N ASP A 44 -6.28 -8.06 -13.57
CA ASP A 44 -6.08 -7.83 -14.99
C ASP A 44 -5.49 -6.42 -15.21
N VAL A 45 -4.21 -6.37 -15.58
CA VAL A 45 -3.51 -5.10 -15.85
C VAL A 45 -3.06 -5.09 -17.31
N PRO A 46 -3.67 -4.21 -18.14
CA PRO A 46 -3.25 -4.01 -19.51
C PRO A 46 -1.76 -3.69 -19.61
N LEU A 47 -1.11 -4.11 -20.69
CA LEU A 47 0.34 -3.93 -20.88
C LEU A 47 0.78 -2.47 -20.69
N HIS A 48 0.00 -1.51 -21.20
CA HIS A 48 0.29 -0.08 -21.09
C HIS A 48 0.12 0.48 -19.66
N CYS A 49 -0.55 -0.26 -18.77
CA CYS A 49 -0.74 0.08 -17.35
C CYS A 49 0.26 -0.64 -16.44
N ARG A 50 1.15 -1.48 -16.98
CA ARG A 50 2.23 -2.12 -16.21
C ARG A 50 3.28 -1.09 -15.85
N THR A 51 3.08 -0.53 -14.66
CA THR A 51 3.78 0.65 -14.17
C THR A 51 4.76 0.21 -13.10
N GLU A 52 6.06 0.44 -13.31
CA GLU A 52 7.05 0.26 -12.25
C GLU A 52 7.02 1.43 -11.29
N PHE A 53 7.16 1.16 -9.99
CA PHE A 53 7.23 2.19 -8.97
C PHE A 53 8.57 2.94 -9.03
N SER A 54 8.55 4.26 -9.16
CA SER A 54 9.73 5.11 -8.97
C SER A 54 9.42 6.28 -8.03
N THR A 55 10.41 6.73 -7.28
CA THR A 55 10.36 7.96 -6.48
C THR A 55 11.03 9.14 -7.19
N GLN A 56 11.60 8.95 -8.38
CA GLN A 56 12.22 10.01 -9.17
C GLN A 56 11.22 10.59 -10.17
N GLU A 57 11.00 11.90 -10.09
CA GLU A 57 10.03 12.64 -10.91
C GLU A 57 10.34 12.51 -12.42
N ASP A 58 11.62 12.55 -12.79
CA ASP A 58 12.06 12.41 -14.19
C ASP A 58 11.73 11.03 -14.79
N GLU A 59 11.89 9.95 -14.03
CA GLU A 59 11.54 8.58 -14.49
C GLU A 59 10.02 8.38 -14.59
N GLN A 60 9.24 9.10 -13.77
CA GLN A 60 7.78 9.09 -13.85
C GLN A 60 7.26 9.86 -15.09
N LEU A 61 7.98 10.88 -15.56
CA LEU A 61 7.61 11.72 -16.70
C LEU A 61 7.91 11.07 -18.07
N GLN A 62 8.93 10.20 -18.16
CA GLN A 62 9.35 9.58 -19.44
C GLN A 62 8.37 8.52 -19.99
N THR A 63 7.27 8.22 -19.28
CA THR A 63 6.24 7.30 -19.78
C THR A 63 4.84 7.86 -19.49
N GLN A 64 4.31 8.69 -20.40
CA GLN A 64 3.02 9.40 -20.22
C GLN A 64 1.86 8.50 -19.73
N GLY A 65 1.75 7.26 -20.25
CA GLY A 65 0.72 6.31 -19.81
C GLY A 65 0.89 5.78 -18.37
N LYS A 66 2.12 5.77 -17.85
CA LYS A 66 2.45 5.39 -16.46
C LYS A 66 2.03 6.49 -15.48
N THR A 67 2.24 7.75 -15.86
CA THR A 67 1.84 8.93 -15.08
C THR A 67 0.32 9.01 -14.95
N ASP A 68 -0.43 8.84 -16.06
CA ASP A 68 -1.89 8.92 -16.05
C ASP A 68 -2.54 7.80 -15.23
N TYR A 69 -2.02 6.57 -15.33
CA TYR A 69 -2.51 5.44 -14.54
C TYR A 69 -2.28 5.66 -13.04
N PHE A 70 -1.19 6.30 -12.64
CA PHE A 70 -0.97 6.69 -11.26
C PHE A 70 -1.86 7.87 -10.84
N LEU A 71 -1.86 8.98 -11.58
CA LEU A 71 -2.59 10.20 -11.24
C LEU A 71 -4.11 9.98 -11.16
N SER A 72 -4.67 9.12 -12.02
CA SER A 72 -6.11 8.80 -12.02
C SER A 72 -6.50 7.61 -11.13
N SER A 73 -5.60 7.15 -10.23
CA SER A 73 -5.85 5.99 -9.36
C SER A 73 -6.41 6.34 -7.98
N GLY A 74 -6.56 7.63 -7.66
CA GLY A 74 -7.00 8.12 -6.34
C GLY A 74 -8.32 7.51 -5.86
N ASP A 75 -9.22 7.21 -6.80
CA ASP A 75 -10.55 6.64 -6.57
C ASP A 75 -10.67 5.18 -7.09
N LYS A 76 -9.55 4.46 -7.25
CA LYS A 76 -9.55 3.10 -7.83
C LYS A 76 -8.76 2.11 -6.98
N ILE A 77 -8.93 0.83 -7.28
CA ILE A 77 -8.03 -0.25 -6.84
C ILE A 77 -7.17 -0.61 -8.05
N ARG A 78 -5.89 -0.23 -7.99
CA ARG A 78 -4.89 -0.38 -9.05
C ARG A 78 -3.59 -0.91 -8.48
N PHE A 79 -2.85 -1.57 -9.36
CA PHE A 79 -1.64 -2.32 -9.04
C PHE A 79 -0.40 -1.56 -9.49
N PHE A 80 0.62 -1.50 -8.63
CA PHE A 80 1.90 -0.88 -8.92
C PHE A 80 3.01 -1.88 -8.61
N PHE A 81 3.95 -2.02 -9.53
CA PHE A 81 4.90 -3.12 -9.54
C PHE A 81 6.29 -2.67 -9.08
N GLU A 82 7.07 -3.62 -8.58
CA GLU A 82 8.49 -3.40 -8.25
C GLU A 82 9.30 -3.03 -9.50
N LYS A 83 10.42 -2.33 -9.33
CA LYS A 83 11.34 -2.05 -10.45
C LYS A 83 12.02 -3.34 -10.92
N GLY A 84 12.20 -3.49 -12.23
CA GLY A 84 12.96 -4.58 -12.83
C GLY A 84 12.23 -5.93 -12.80
N VAL A 85 10.91 -5.92 -12.67
CA VAL A 85 10.08 -7.13 -12.77
C VAL A 85 9.54 -7.36 -14.18
N PHE A 86 9.82 -6.43 -15.10
CA PHE A 86 9.46 -6.54 -16.52
C PHE A 86 10.70 -6.76 -17.39
N ASP A 87 10.54 -7.54 -18.47
CA ASP A 87 11.51 -7.62 -19.56
C ASP A 87 11.43 -6.38 -20.48
N GLU A 88 12.30 -6.30 -21.49
CA GLU A 88 12.30 -5.23 -22.51
C GLU A 88 10.98 -5.14 -23.30
N LYS A 89 10.16 -6.19 -23.29
CA LYS A 89 8.86 -6.28 -23.97
C LYS A 89 7.68 -5.99 -23.03
N GLY A 90 7.92 -5.71 -21.74
CA GLY A 90 6.89 -5.44 -20.74
C GLY A 90 6.23 -6.70 -20.16
N ASN A 91 6.80 -7.89 -20.38
CA ASN A 91 6.32 -9.14 -19.77
C ASN A 91 6.91 -9.32 -18.38
N PHE A 92 6.13 -9.94 -17.50
CA PHE A 92 6.58 -10.25 -16.15
C PHE A 92 7.71 -11.29 -16.16
N LEU A 93 8.83 -10.98 -15.49
CA LEU A 93 9.96 -11.87 -15.28
C LEU A 93 9.70 -12.89 -14.16
N VAL A 94 8.82 -12.54 -13.21
CA VAL A 94 8.35 -13.42 -12.13
C VAL A 94 6.83 -13.34 -12.04
N PRO A 95 6.15 -14.29 -11.39
CA PRO A 95 4.68 -14.27 -11.32
C PRO A 95 4.14 -12.90 -10.87
N PRO A 96 3.06 -12.38 -11.48
CA PRO A 96 2.56 -11.04 -11.20
C PRO A 96 2.28 -10.79 -9.71
N GLU A 97 1.80 -11.80 -8.98
CA GLU A 97 1.56 -11.76 -7.54
C GLU A 97 2.81 -11.55 -6.68
N LYS A 98 4.00 -11.89 -7.23
CA LYS A 98 5.31 -11.64 -6.59
C LYS A 98 5.96 -10.33 -7.05
N SER A 99 5.39 -9.70 -8.07
CA SER A 99 5.89 -8.50 -8.72
C SER A 99 5.27 -7.21 -8.20
N ILE A 100 4.16 -7.30 -7.45
CA ILE A 100 3.44 -6.13 -6.94
C ILE A 100 4.22 -5.52 -5.76
N ASN A 101 4.46 -4.21 -5.84
CA ASN A 101 4.98 -3.41 -4.74
C ASN A 101 3.82 -2.95 -3.82
N LYS A 102 2.75 -2.44 -4.43
CA LYS A 102 1.59 -1.94 -3.69
C LYS A 102 0.30 -2.01 -4.51
N ILE A 103 -0.83 -1.98 -3.81
CA ILE A 103 -2.16 -1.76 -4.36
C ILE A 103 -2.75 -0.49 -3.74
N GLY A 104 -3.33 0.38 -4.57
CA GLY A 104 -3.90 1.65 -4.13
C GLY A 104 -4.87 2.24 -5.15
N HIS A 105 -5.59 3.32 -4.87
CA HIS A 105 -5.52 4.14 -3.66
C HIS A 105 -6.85 4.20 -2.87
N ALA A 106 -7.86 3.42 -3.28
CA ALA A 106 -9.21 3.47 -2.71
C ALA A 106 -9.74 2.10 -2.22
N LEU A 107 -8.86 1.21 -1.72
CA LEU A 107 -9.26 -0.03 -1.04
C LEU A 107 -10.29 0.24 0.08
N HIS A 108 -10.07 1.27 0.88
CA HIS A 108 -10.99 1.69 1.95
C HIS A 108 -12.41 2.05 1.47
N ALA A 109 -12.58 2.37 0.18
CA ALA A 109 -13.88 2.77 -0.38
C ALA A 109 -14.55 1.61 -1.13
N HIS A 110 -13.79 0.87 -1.93
CA HIS A 110 -14.34 -0.10 -2.89
C HIS A 110 -14.24 -1.56 -2.45
N ASP A 111 -13.36 -1.90 -1.52
CA ASP A 111 -13.28 -3.27 -1.00
C ASP A 111 -14.01 -3.40 0.35
N PRO A 112 -14.97 -4.33 0.50
CA PRO A 112 -15.74 -4.47 1.74
C PRO A 112 -14.89 -4.79 2.99
N VAL A 113 -13.82 -5.58 2.86
CA VAL A 113 -12.97 -5.97 3.98
C VAL A 113 -12.15 -4.76 4.43
N PHE A 114 -11.45 -4.10 3.50
CA PHE A 114 -10.64 -2.93 3.82
C PHE A 114 -11.50 -1.74 4.29
N ARG A 115 -12.70 -1.56 3.73
CA ARG A 115 -13.67 -0.56 4.21
C ARG A 115 -14.10 -0.85 5.64
N SER A 116 -14.43 -2.10 5.96
CA SER A 116 -14.83 -2.50 7.31
C SER A 116 -13.71 -2.27 8.33
N ILE A 117 -12.47 -2.65 8.02
CA ILE A 117 -11.31 -2.42 8.88
C ILE A 117 -11.06 -0.92 9.08
N THR A 118 -11.05 -0.13 7.99
CA THR A 118 -10.77 1.32 8.02
C THR A 118 -11.79 2.07 8.89
N HIS A 119 -13.06 1.71 8.79
CA HIS A 119 -14.15 2.37 9.52
C HIS A 119 -14.57 1.63 10.80
N SER A 120 -13.78 0.65 11.25
CA SER A 120 -14.10 -0.13 12.43
C SER A 120 -14.19 0.73 13.70
N PRO A 121 -14.98 0.31 14.72
CA PRO A 121 -15.14 1.06 15.96
C PRO A 121 -13.80 1.39 16.65
N LYS A 122 -12.79 0.52 16.52
CA LYS A 122 -11.46 0.75 17.11
C LYS A 122 -10.70 1.89 16.45
N VAL A 123 -10.78 2.01 15.11
CA VAL A 123 -10.15 3.11 14.37
C VAL A 123 -10.88 4.40 14.65
N GLN A 124 -12.22 4.39 14.69
CA GLN A 124 -13.00 5.57 15.04
C GLN A 124 -12.67 6.09 16.45
N ALA A 125 -12.55 5.19 17.43
CA ALA A 125 -12.21 5.58 18.80
C ALA A 125 -10.77 6.12 18.91
N LEU A 126 -9.82 5.51 18.19
CA LEU A 126 -8.44 5.99 18.11
C LEU A 126 -8.40 7.42 17.55
N VAL A 127 -9.04 7.64 16.41
CA VAL A 127 -9.10 8.96 15.75
C VAL A 127 -9.79 10.02 16.61
N ARG A 128 -10.87 9.66 17.31
CA ARG A 128 -11.52 10.55 18.29
C ARG A 128 -10.59 10.91 19.45
N SER A 129 -9.80 9.95 19.95
CA SER A 129 -8.85 10.20 21.05
C SER A 129 -7.70 11.14 20.64
N LEU A 130 -7.39 11.21 19.34
CA LEU A 130 -6.45 12.17 18.77
C LEU A 130 -7.05 13.57 18.57
N GLY A 131 -8.35 13.76 18.82
CA GLY A 131 -9.02 15.06 18.72
C GLY A 131 -9.37 15.51 17.29
N LEU A 132 -9.34 14.60 16.31
CA LEU A 132 -9.76 14.94 14.94
C LEU A 132 -11.27 15.20 14.89
N GLN A 133 -11.65 16.36 14.34
CA GLN A 133 -13.05 16.82 14.34
C GLN A 133 -13.85 16.25 13.16
N MET A 134 -13.35 16.42 11.93
CA MET A 134 -13.96 15.88 10.71
C MET A 134 -12.95 15.04 9.94
N PRO A 135 -12.53 13.88 10.48
CA PRO A 135 -11.57 13.01 9.80
C PRO A 135 -12.18 12.45 8.50
N VAL A 136 -11.44 12.59 7.41
CA VAL A 136 -11.76 11.97 6.11
C VAL A 136 -10.62 11.06 5.69
N VAL A 137 -10.95 9.95 5.00
CA VAL A 137 -9.93 9.04 4.45
C VAL A 137 -9.59 9.52 3.05
N VAL A 138 -8.38 10.05 2.88
CA VAL A 138 -7.92 10.60 1.59
C VAL A 138 -7.29 9.55 0.69
N GLN A 139 -6.79 8.45 1.28
CA GLN A 139 -6.04 7.42 0.58
C GLN A 139 -5.96 6.14 1.43
N SER A 140 -5.91 4.98 0.78
CA SER A 140 -5.49 3.71 1.40
C SER A 140 -4.65 2.89 0.44
N MET A 141 -3.60 2.24 0.95
CA MET A 141 -2.77 1.33 0.17
C MET A 141 -2.53 0.03 0.94
N TYR A 142 -2.33 -1.05 0.20
CA TYR A 142 -1.74 -2.28 0.71
C TYR A 142 -0.31 -2.38 0.20
N ILE A 143 0.68 -2.47 1.11
CA ILE A 143 2.10 -2.48 0.75
C ILE A 143 2.62 -3.91 0.87
N PHE A 144 3.13 -4.44 -0.22
CA PHE A 144 3.85 -5.69 -0.23
C PHE A 144 5.34 -5.44 0.04
N LYS A 145 5.99 -6.39 0.71
CA LYS A 145 7.44 -6.41 0.88
C LYS A 145 7.97 -7.75 0.38
N SER A 146 7.88 -7.93 -0.94
CA SER A 146 8.31 -9.15 -1.62
C SER A 146 9.81 -9.41 -1.38
N PRO A 147 10.21 -10.64 -1.02
CA PRO A 147 11.62 -10.99 -0.79
C PRO A 147 12.53 -10.79 -2.01
N LEU A 148 11.96 -10.75 -3.22
CA LEU A 148 12.72 -10.61 -4.47
C LEU A 148 13.59 -9.34 -4.48
N THR A 149 13.14 -8.27 -3.82
CA THR A 149 13.86 -6.99 -3.71
C THR A 149 15.13 -7.05 -2.85
N ARG A 150 15.33 -8.11 -2.05
CA ARG A 150 16.55 -8.29 -1.25
C ARG A 150 17.69 -9.02 -2.00
N MET A 151 17.44 -9.50 -3.21
CA MET A 151 18.39 -10.36 -3.93
C MET A 151 19.10 -9.71 -5.13
N LEU A 152 18.85 -8.43 -5.45
CA LEU A 152 19.68 -7.75 -6.44
C LEU A 152 21.09 -7.55 -5.85
N PRO A 153 22.14 -8.20 -6.39
CA PRO A 153 23.51 -7.92 -5.97
C PRO A 153 23.78 -6.47 -6.36
N SER A 154 24.33 -5.68 -5.43
CA SER A 154 24.96 -4.42 -5.80
C SER A 154 26.03 -4.71 -6.85
N SER A 155 25.73 -4.41 -8.10
CA SER A 155 26.68 -4.50 -9.19
C SER A 155 27.87 -3.58 -8.88
N THR A 156 29.02 -4.21 -8.70
CA THR A 156 30.38 -3.67 -8.83
C THR A 156 30.72 -2.42 -8.02
N ARG A 157 31.27 -2.62 -6.81
CA ARG A 157 32.41 -1.80 -6.40
C ARG A 157 33.64 -2.35 -7.13
N SER A 158 34.07 -1.64 -8.17
CA SER A 158 35.42 -1.79 -8.71
C SER A 158 36.45 -1.36 -7.64
N PRO A 159 37.65 -1.96 -7.63
CA PRO A 159 38.64 -1.81 -6.55
C PRO A 159 39.17 -0.38 -6.39
#